data_AF-A0AAC8TC78-F1
#
_entry.id   AF-A0AAC8TC78-F1
#
_cell.length_a   1.000
_cell.length_b   1.000
_cell.length_c   1.000
_cell.angle_alpha   90.00
_cell.angle_beta   90.00
_cell.angle_gamma   90.00
#
_symmetry.space_group_name_H-M   'P 1'
#
loop_
_entity.id
_entity.type
_entity.pdbx_description
1 polymer ?
#
loop_
_entity_poly.entity_id
_entity_poly.type
_entity_poly.pdbx_seq_one_letter_code
_entity_poly.pdbx_strand_id
1 'polypeptide(L)'
;MNDFESLRDSREAGHPAARALETLAFAPEGTPRAAEVEEHVRACASCQARVAALREERARFLQARPARAFAARIEEKARRVPWWRRPVWAFGALPAAVAVALVLLVVLPRAVPREEETGDGLPVRLKGAPAVRLEVLVSREGQPAVPFREGEPLLPVDALRFRVTLPERGFVFIANQDGAGRFTRYFPASGSRGVPLEPGEHLLPGGVVLDDWRGEERITLLFSPGPLEERDVEAALRRAFERAGGLHFEDTGLPGQSVAHFHRKGTR
;
A
#
# COMPACT_ATOMS: atom_id res chain seq x y z
N MET A 1 -4.56 -31.47 2.16
CA MET A 1 -3.79 -32.70 1.89
C MET A 1 -2.40 -32.23 1.50
N ASN A 2 -1.37 -32.62 2.26
CA ASN A 2 -0.15 -31.84 2.41
C ASN A 2 0.74 -31.83 1.15
N ASP A 3 1.02 -30.62 0.67
CA ASP A 3 1.83 -30.30 -0.53
C ASP A 3 3.30 -30.74 -0.43
N PHE A 4 3.73 -31.22 0.74
CA PHE A 4 5.12 -31.64 0.99
C PHE A 4 5.42 -33.06 0.53
N GLU A 5 4.42 -33.94 0.50
CA GLU A 5 4.59 -35.35 0.13
C GLU A 5 4.73 -35.49 -1.40
N SER A 6 3.91 -34.74 -2.16
CA SER A 6 3.99 -34.63 -3.63
C SER A 6 5.32 -34.04 -4.12
N LEU A 7 5.91 -33.10 -3.38
CA LEU A 7 7.21 -32.50 -3.67
C LEU A 7 8.36 -33.48 -3.45
N ARG A 8 8.21 -34.44 -2.53
CA ARG A 8 9.20 -35.47 -2.24
C ARG A 8 9.17 -36.58 -3.30
N ASP A 9 7.99 -37.08 -3.64
CA ASP A 9 7.80 -38.09 -4.69
C ASP A 9 8.29 -37.59 -6.06
N SER A 10 8.07 -36.32 -6.37
CA SER A 10 8.55 -35.71 -7.62
C SER A 10 10.08 -35.66 -7.72
N ARG A 11 10.77 -35.45 -6.59
CA ARG A 11 12.23 -35.45 -6.54
C ARG A 11 12.80 -36.86 -6.61
N GLU A 12 12.17 -37.82 -5.94
CA GLU A 12 12.57 -39.22 -5.95
C GLU A 12 12.37 -39.86 -7.33
N ALA A 13 11.38 -39.40 -8.10
CA ALA A 13 11.12 -39.80 -9.49
C ALA A 13 11.99 -39.09 -10.56
N GLY A 14 12.91 -38.20 -10.15
CA GLY A 14 13.81 -37.50 -11.08
C GLY A 14 13.14 -36.42 -11.95
N HIS A 15 11.97 -35.90 -11.53
CA HIS A 15 11.31 -34.81 -12.23
C HIS A 15 11.89 -33.43 -11.84
N PRO A 16 11.89 -32.44 -12.75
CA PRO A 16 12.21 -31.06 -12.44
C PRO A 16 11.30 -30.51 -11.33
N ALA A 17 11.85 -29.62 -10.51
CA ALA A 17 11.07 -28.95 -9.47
C ALA A 17 9.87 -28.21 -10.07
N ALA A 18 8.74 -28.19 -9.37
CA ALA A 18 7.50 -27.56 -9.83
C ALA A 18 7.70 -26.11 -10.32
N ARG A 19 8.48 -25.31 -9.58
CA ARG A 19 8.86 -23.94 -9.95
C ARG A 19 9.58 -23.85 -11.31
N ALA A 20 10.39 -24.84 -11.68
CA ALA A 20 11.07 -24.86 -12.97
C ALA A 20 10.07 -25.09 -14.11
N LEU A 21 9.08 -25.97 -13.92
CA LEU A 21 7.99 -26.21 -14.88
C LEU A 21 7.09 -24.98 -15.03
N GLU A 22 6.76 -24.30 -13.94
CA GLU A 22 6.04 -23.02 -13.96
C GLU A 22 6.83 -21.95 -14.71
N THR A 23 8.13 -21.81 -14.41
CA THR A 23 9.00 -20.85 -15.09
C THR A 23 8.99 -21.12 -16.60
N LEU A 24 9.07 -22.39 -17.01
CA LEU A 24 9.01 -22.79 -18.41
C LEU A 24 7.62 -22.51 -19.05
N ALA A 25 6.53 -22.69 -18.32
CA ALA A 25 5.17 -22.46 -18.80
C ALA A 25 4.84 -20.97 -18.98
N PHE A 26 5.35 -20.10 -18.09
CA PHE A 26 5.03 -18.68 -18.06
C PHE A 26 6.08 -17.77 -18.72
N ALA A 27 7.29 -18.27 -18.96
CA ALA A 27 8.38 -17.56 -19.63
C ALA A 27 7.93 -16.86 -20.93
N PRO A 28 8.15 -15.54 -21.08
CA PRO A 28 7.95 -14.84 -22.34
C PRO A 28 8.75 -15.47 -23.49
N GLU A 29 8.34 -15.17 -24.72
CA GLU A 29 9.15 -15.54 -25.89
C GLU A 29 10.52 -14.84 -25.81
N GLY A 30 11.59 -15.58 -26.06
CA GLY A 30 12.96 -15.04 -26.04
C GLY A 30 13.66 -15.01 -24.67
N THR A 31 13.01 -15.36 -23.56
CA THR A 31 13.74 -15.51 -22.29
C THR A 31 14.57 -16.80 -22.29
N PRO A 32 15.86 -16.75 -21.89
CA PRO A 32 16.69 -17.95 -21.79
C PRO A 32 16.10 -18.90 -20.74
N ARG A 33 15.93 -20.16 -21.14
CA ARG A 33 15.37 -21.23 -20.30
C ARG A 33 16.46 -22.26 -20.02
N ALA A 34 16.31 -22.95 -18.89
CA ALA A 34 17.22 -24.04 -18.56
C ALA A 34 17.06 -25.17 -19.59
N ALA A 35 18.08 -25.37 -20.44
CA ALA A 35 18.06 -26.34 -21.53
C ALA A 35 17.75 -27.76 -21.05
N GLU A 36 18.27 -28.12 -19.88
CA GLU A 36 18.05 -29.41 -19.21
C GLU A 36 16.57 -29.64 -18.86
N VAL A 37 15.86 -28.59 -18.41
CA VAL A 37 14.43 -28.68 -18.06
C VAL A 37 13.59 -28.81 -19.33
N GLU A 38 13.94 -28.08 -20.40
CA GLU A 38 13.27 -28.20 -21.69
C GLU A 38 13.48 -29.57 -22.33
N GLU A 39 14.67 -30.14 -22.20
CA GLU A 39 14.99 -31.49 -22.67
C GLU A 39 14.21 -32.55 -21.89
N HIS A 40 14.20 -32.47 -20.56
CA HIS A 40 13.40 -33.38 -19.73
C HIS A 40 11.91 -33.30 -20.08
N VAL A 41 11.35 -32.08 -20.21
CA VAL A 41 9.94 -31.92 -20.58
C VAL A 41 9.67 -32.50 -21.97
N ARG A 42 10.58 -32.40 -22.94
CA ARG A 42 10.42 -33.06 -24.25
C ARG A 42 10.45 -34.59 -24.16
N ALA A 43 11.16 -35.16 -23.19
CA ALA A 43 11.29 -36.61 -23.02
C ALA A 43 10.24 -37.24 -22.07
N CYS A 44 9.57 -36.45 -21.22
CA CYS A 44 8.72 -36.96 -20.15
C CYS A 44 7.24 -36.58 -20.30
N ALA A 45 6.38 -37.57 -20.54
CA ALA A 45 4.94 -37.35 -20.78
C ALA A 45 4.20 -36.69 -19.59
N SER A 46 4.56 -37.01 -18.35
CA SER A 46 3.93 -36.40 -17.16
C SER A 46 4.26 -34.92 -17.05
N CYS A 47 5.53 -34.54 -17.29
CA CYS A 47 5.94 -33.14 -17.31
C CYS A 47 5.33 -32.37 -18.48
N GLN A 48 5.15 -33.00 -19.66
CA GLN A 48 4.42 -32.38 -20.78
C GLN A 48 2.99 -32.05 -20.41
N ALA A 49 2.26 -33.02 -19.82
CA ALA A 49 0.90 -32.82 -19.37
C ALA A 49 0.80 -31.70 -18.34
N ARG A 50 1.75 -31.63 -17.39
CA ARG A 50 1.78 -30.57 -16.37
C ARG A 50 2.01 -29.18 -16.97
N VAL A 51 2.97 -29.04 -17.89
CA VAL A 51 3.24 -27.77 -18.57
C VAL A 51 2.07 -27.36 -19.47
N ALA A 52 1.41 -28.31 -20.14
CA ALA A 52 0.22 -28.05 -20.94
C ALA A 52 -0.94 -27.53 -20.07
N ALA A 53 -1.18 -28.14 -18.92
CA ALA A 53 -2.20 -27.68 -17.96
C ALA A 53 -1.95 -26.24 -17.50
N LEU A 54 -0.71 -25.92 -17.12
CA LEU A 54 -0.32 -24.56 -16.71
C LEU A 54 -0.53 -23.53 -17.84
N ARG A 55 -0.24 -23.90 -19.09
CA ARG A 55 -0.47 -23.04 -20.27
C ARG A 55 -1.95 -22.84 -20.56
N GLU A 56 -2.76 -23.88 -20.37
CA GLU A 56 -4.21 -23.79 -20.56
C GLU A 56 -4.86 -22.90 -19.48
N GLU A 57 -4.47 -23.07 -18.21
CA GLU A 57 -4.91 -22.19 -17.11
C GLU A 57 -4.56 -20.73 -17.39
N ARG A 58 -3.34 -20.46 -17.87
CA ARG A 58 -2.91 -19.13 -18.31
C ARG A 58 -3.82 -18.59 -19.42
N ALA A 59 -4.11 -19.40 -20.44
CA ALA A 59 -4.95 -19.00 -21.56
C ALA A 59 -6.37 -18.64 -21.09
N ARG A 60 -6.97 -19.49 -20.24
CA ARG A 60 -8.29 -19.22 -19.63
C ARG A 60 -8.29 -17.94 -18.80
N PHE A 61 -7.24 -17.72 -17.99
CA PHE A 61 -7.11 -16.48 -17.21
C PHE A 61 -7.03 -15.24 -18.09
N LEU A 62 -6.21 -15.26 -19.15
CA LEU A 62 -6.06 -14.14 -20.09
C LEU A 62 -7.33 -13.89 -20.92
N GLN A 63 -8.10 -14.92 -21.24
CA GLN A 63 -9.41 -14.79 -21.89
C GLN A 63 -10.45 -14.16 -20.96
N ALA A 64 -10.50 -14.58 -19.69
CA ALA A 64 -11.41 -14.01 -18.69
C ALA A 64 -11.06 -12.57 -18.30
N ARG A 65 -9.77 -12.18 -18.41
CA ARG A 65 -9.24 -10.87 -18.03
C ARG A 65 -8.39 -10.29 -19.16
N PRO A 66 -8.99 -9.74 -20.24
CA PRO A 66 -8.22 -9.20 -21.35
C PRO A 66 -7.40 -7.99 -20.89
N ALA A 67 -6.11 -8.20 -20.63
CA ALA A 67 -5.16 -7.17 -20.21
C ALA A 67 -5.13 -5.95 -21.17
N ARG A 68 -5.46 -6.18 -22.46
CA ARG A 68 -5.61 -5.12 -23.47
C ARG A 68 -6.76 -4.15 -23.18
N ALA A 69 -7.89 -4.64 -22.63
CA ALA A 69 -9.00 -3.77 -22.26
C ALA A 69 -8.65 -2.89 -21.04
N PHE A 70 -7.78 -3.38 -20.16
CA PHE A 70 -7.26 -2.59 -19.04
C PHE A 70 -6.25 -1.54 -19.50
N ALA A 71 -5.30 -1.92 -20.36
CA ALA A 71 -4.32 -0.98 -20.95
C ALA A 71 -5.00 0.15 -21.75
N ALA A 72 -6.00 -0.18 -22.57
CA ALA A 72 -6.76 0.80 -23.34
C ALA A 72 -7.49 1.82 -22.44
N ARG A 73 -8.03 1.38 -21.30
CA ARG A 73 -8.68 2.28 -20.32
C ARG A 73 -7.69 3.21 -19.61
N ILE A 74 -6.44 2.77 -19.41
CA ILE A 74 -5.39 3.64 -18.84
C ILE A 74 -4.96 4.69 -19.87
N GLU A 75 -4.74 4.30 -21.13
CA GLU A 75 -4.40 5.24 -22.20
C GLU A 75 -5.51 6.26 -22.47
N GLU A 76 -6.79 5.84 -22.42
CA GLU A 76 -7.92 6.73 -22.58
C GLU A 76 -8.01 7.77 -21.44
N LYS A 77 -7.74 7.37 -20.20
CA LYS A 77 -7.65 8.29 -19.06
C LYS A 77 -6.48 9.26 -19.19
N ALA A 78 -5.33 8.81 -19.69
CA ALA A 78 -4.16 9.67 -19.92
C ALA A 78 -4.39 10.72 -21.02
N ARG A 79 -5.21 10.41 -22.04
CA ARG A 79 -5.56 11.36 -23.12
C ARG A 79 -6.61 12.40 -22.71
N ARG A 80 -7.38 12.16 -21.64
CA ARG A 80 -8.44 13.05 -21.15
C ARG A 80 -7.96 14.12 -20.16
N VAL A 81 -6.65 14.40 -20.09
CA VAL A 81 -6.14 15.50 -19.24
C VAL A 81 -6.68 16.84 -19.78
N PRO A 82 -7.49 17.58 -18.99
CA PRO A 82 -8.18 18.77 -19.47
C PRO A 82 -7.19 19.89 -19.81
N TRP A 83 -7.54 20.70 -20.82
CA TRP A 83 -6.68 21.74 -21.39
C TRP A 83 -6.22 22.81 -20.38
N TRP A 84 -6.96 23.02 -19.28
CA TRP A 84 -6.58 23.90 -18.17
C TRP A 84 -5.43 23.36 -17.30
N ARG A 85 -5.05 22.08 -17.43
CA ARG A 85 -3.85 21.49 -16.80
C ARG A 85 -2.63 21.49 -17.72
N ARG A 86 -2.73 22.03 -18.94
CA ARG A 86 -1.58 22.22 -19.82
C ARG A 86 -0.80 23.45 -19.33
N PRO A 87 0.51 23.36 -19.02
CA PRO A 87 1.30 24.44 -18.43
C PRO A 87 1.71 25.47 -19.49
N VAL A 88 0.77 25.92 -20.33
CA VAL A 88 1.01 26.96 -21.33
C VAL A 88 1.18 28.33 -20.66
N TRP A 89 0.57 28.51 -19.47
CA TRP A 89 0.67 29.73 -18.66
C TRP A 89 1.98 29.81 -17.84
N ALA A 90 2.75 28.72 -17.73
CA ALA A 90 4.00 28.69 -16.98
C ALA A 90 5.15 29.46 -17.66
N PHE A 91 5.03 29.76 -18.96
CA PHE A 91 6.04 30.55 -19.69
C PHE A 91 5.90 32.07 -19.52
N GLY A 92 4.75 32.57 -19.03
CA GLY A 92 4.54 34.01 -18.81
C GLY A 92 4.86 34.51 -17.39
N ALA A 93 4.78 33.62 -16.39
CA ALA A 93 4.88 34.01 -14.97
C ALA A 93 6.29 33.90 -14.36
N LEU A 94 7.21 33.18 -15.03
CA LEU A 94 8.58 32.99 -14.55
C LEU A 94 9.39 34.29 -14.38
N PRO A 95 9.35 35.28 -15.31
CA PRO A 95 10.12 36.52 -15.14
C PRO A 95 9.59 37.42 -14.02
N ALA A 96 8.28 37.39 -13.74
CA ALA A 96 7.67 38.19 -12.67
C ALA A 96 8.01 37.66 -11.27
N ALA A 97 8.07 36.33 -11.10
CA ALA A 97 8.42 35.71 -9.82
C ALA A 97 9.88 35.96 -9.41
N VAL A 98 10.80 35.99 -10.38
CA VAL A 98 12.23 36.28 -10.14
C VAL A 98 12.43 37.74 -9.69
N ALA A 99 11.70 38.69 -10.27
CA ALA A 99 11.80 40.10 -9.88
C ALA A 99 11.32 40.36 -8.45
N VAL A 100 10.23 39.70 -8.01
CA VAL A 100 9.71 39.82 -6.64
C VAL A 100 10.66 39.17 -5.62
N ALA A 101 11.25 38.03 -5.96
CA ALA A 101 12.23 37.35 -5.09
C ALA A 101 13.50 38.21 -4.88
N LEU A 102 13.97 38.90 -5.92
CA LEU A 102 15.11 39.82 -5.83
C LEU A 102 14.85 41.03 -4.95
N VAL A 103 13.65 41.62 -5.02
CA VAL A 103 13.26 42.75 -4.14
C VAL A 103 13.19 42.30 -2.68
N LEU A 104 12.61 41.13 -2.40
CA LEU A 104 12.54 40.58 -1.04
C LEU A 104 13.93 40.28 -0.46
N LEU A 105 14.87 39.76 -1.26
CA LEU A 105 16.22 39.44 -0.80
C LEU A 105 17.06 40.69 -0.45
N VAL A 106 16.81 41.81 -1.13
CA VAL A 106 17.55 43.07 -0.92
C VAL A 106 16.96 43.90 0.23
N VAL A 107 15.66 43.82 0.48
CA VAL A 107 14.97 44.65 1.50
C VAL A 107 14.93 44.01 2.89
N LEU A 108 14.88 42.68 3.01
CA LEU A 108 14.73 42.01 4.32
C LEU A 108 15.95 41.88 5.25
N PRO A 109 17.23 42.06 4.85
CA PRO A 109 18.34 41.79 5.78
C PRO A 109 18.56 42.89 6.83
N ARG A 110 17.63 43.84 7.01
CA ARG A 110 17.74 44.90 8.03
C ARG A 110 16.84 44.74 9.27
N ALA A 111 16.10 43.65 9.42
CA ALA A 111 15.11 43.52 10.49
C ALA A 111 15.23 42.25 11.35
N VAL A 112 16.44 41.75 11.60
CA VAL A 112 16.63 40.63 12.55
C VAL A 112 17.73 41.00 13.56
N PRO A 113 17.39 41.28 14.84
CA PRO A 113 18.36 41.24 15.93
C PRO A 113 18.80 39.78 16.11
N ARG A 114 20.11 39.60 16.24
CA ARG A 114 20.73 38.35 16.64
C ARG A 114 20.47 38.19 18.14
N GLU A 115 19.61 37.25 18.53
CA GLU A 115 19.48 36.79 19.92
C GLU A 115 19.82 35.31 20.03
N GLU A 116 20.53 35.05 21.12
CA GLU A 116 21.24 33.85 21.50
C GLU A 116 20.30 32.77 22.06
N GLU A 117 20.85 31.56 22.18
CA GLU A 117 20.26 30.35 22.75
C GLU A 117 19.49 30.61 24.05
N THR A 118 18.26 30.06 24.17
CA THR A 118 17.74 29.30 25.33
C THR A 118 16.27 28.90 25.09
N GLY A 119 15.95 27.61 25.23
CA GLY A 119 14.66 27.12 25.73
C GLY A 119 13.48 26.98 24.77
N ASP A 120 12.89 25.78 24.75
CA ASP A 120 11.50 25.46 24.39
C ASP A 120 10.84 26.24 23.24
N GLY A 121 11.24 25.92 22.01
CA GLY A 121 10.51 26.29 20.81
C GLY A 121 9.71 25.11 20.27
N LEU A 122 8.42 25.04 20.58
CA LEU A 122 7.45 24.26 19.79
C LEU A 122 7.68 24.57 18.30
N PRO A 123 7.91 23.57 17.43
CA PRO A 123 8.18 23.86 16.03
C PRO A 123 6.95 24.53 15.43
N VAL A 124 7.12 25.79 15.01
CA VAL A 124 6.15 26.58 14.28
C VAL A 124 5.81 25.82 12.98
N ARG A 125 4.71 25.08 12.99
CA ARG A 125 4.14 24.47 11.78
C ARG A 125 3.55 25.58 10.91
N LEU A 126 4.22 25.89 9.81
CA LEU A 126 3.61 26.66 8.73
C LEU A 126 2.43 25.88 8.15
N LYS A 127 1.28 26.54 8.06
CA LYS A 127 0.06 26.08 7.40
C LYS A 127 0.36 25.82 5.93
N GLY A 128 0.58 24.56 5.56
CA GLY A 128 0.96 24.14 4.21
C GLY A 128 1.89 22.93 4.12
N ALA A 129 2.41 22.41 5.24
CA ALA A 129 3.16 21.15 5.23
C ALA A 129 2.27 19.99 4.70
N PRO A 130 2.81 19.09 3.85
CA PRO A 130 2.07 17.91 3.42
C PRO A 130 1.54 17.17 4.66
N ALA A 131 0.25 16.82 4.66
CA ALA A 131 -0.32 16.08 5.77
C ALA A 131 -0.05 14.57 5.57
N VAL A 132 0.06 13.84 6.67
CA VAL A 132 0.00 12.38 6.63
C VAL A 132 -1.35 11.98 6.05
N ARG A 133 -1.35 11.06 5.07
CA ARG A 133 -2.58 10.57 4.42
C ARG A 133 -2.59 9.05 4.39
N LEU A 134 -3.76 8.47 4.64
CA LEU A 134 -4.07 7.07 4.43
C LEU A 134 -5.13 6.95 3.33
N GLU A 135 -4.87 6.12 2.33
CA GLU A 135 -5.86 5.66 1.35
C GLU A 135 -5.96 4.13 1.42
N VAL A 136 -7.18 3.66 1.68
CA VAL A 136 -7.50 2.23 1.69
C VAL A 136 -7.93 1.82 0.28
N LEU A 137 -7.34 0.76 -0.25
CA LEU A 137 -7.66 0.20 -1.57
C LEU A 137 -8.32 -1.17 -1.37
N VAL A 138 -9.44 -1.40 -2.03
CA VAL A 138 -10.21 -2.65 -1.92
C VAL A 138 -10.12 -3.41 -3.23
N SER A 139 -9.67 -4.66 -3.17
CA SER A 139 -9.76 -5.61 -4.27
C SER A 139 -10.83 -6.66 -3.96
N ARG A 140 -11.78 -6.82 -4.88
CA ARG A 140 -12.89 -7.78 -4.77
C ARG A 140 -12.72 -8.87 -5.80
N GLU A 141 -12.67 -10.13 -5.40
CA GLU A 141 -12.72 -11.32 -6.29
C GLU A 141 -12.04 -11.13 -7.66
N GLY A 142 -10.72 -10.97 -7.62
CA GLY A 142 -9.86 -10.81 -8.80
C GLY A 142 -9.97 -9.47 -9.54
N GLN A 143 -10.83 -8.55 -9.11
CA GLN A 143 -10.89 -7.19 -9.64
C GLN A 143 -9.69 -6.36 -9.18
N PRO A 144 -9.21 -5.41 -10.01
CA PRO A 144 -8.17 -4.47 -9.60
C PRO A 144 -8.56 -3.74 -8.32
N ALA A 145 -7.58 -3.47 -7.46
CA ALA A 145 -7.82 -2.70 -6.25
C ALA A 145 -8.26 -1.27 -6.62
N VAL A 146 -9.36 -0.80 -6.03
CA VAL A 146 -9.90 0.56 -6.21
C VAL A 146 -9.91 1.30 -4.88
N PRO A 147 -9.79 2.64 -4.87
CA PRO A 147 -9.95 3.42 -3.64
C PRO A 147 -11.28 3.11 -2.95
N PHE A 148 -11.19 2.76 -1.67
CA PHE A 148 -12.34 2.67 -0.78
C PHE A 148 -12.96 4.06 -0.64
N ARG A 149 -14.30 4.12 -0.70
CA ARG A 149 -15.03 5.32 -0.36
C ARG A 149 -15.69 5.14 0.99
N GLU A 150 -15.52 6.14 1.84
CA GLU A 150 -16.17 6.18 3.15
C GLU A 150 -17.69 6.01 3.00
N GLY A 151 -18.27 5.13 3.81
CA GLY A 151 -19.68 4.76 3.75
C GLY A 151 -20.03 3.59 2.81
N GLU A 152 -19.13 3.16 1.92
CA GLU A 152 -19.34 1.90 1.19
C GLU A 152 -19.12 0.70 2.16
N PRO A 153 -19.96 -0.35 2.12
CA PRO A 153 -19.73 -1.52 2.96
C PRO A 153 -18.52 -2.31 2.45
N LEU A 154 -17.67 -2.73 3.38
CA LEU A 154 -16.66 -3.76 3.12
C LEU A 154 -17.31 -5.13 3.26
N LEU A 155 -17.03 -6.02 2.31
CA LEU A 155 -17.56 -7.37 2.32
C LEU A 155 -16.53 -8.34 2.92
N PRO A 156 -16.97 -9.45 3.54
CA PRO A 156 -16.09 -10.58 3.79
C PRO A 156 -15.35 -10.96 2.50
N VAL A 157 -14.11 -11.44 2.62
CA VAL A 157 -13.18 -11.77 1.52
C VAL A 157 -12.64 -10.61 0.68
N ASP A 158 -13.08 -9.37 0.93
CA ASP A 158 -12.42 -8.19 0.33
C ASP A 158 -10.95 -8.14 0.78
N ALA A 159 -10.04 -7.88 -0.16
CA ALA A 159 -8.62 -7.72 0.12
C ALA A 159 -8.26 -6.24 0.18
N LEU A 160 -7.86 -5.78 1.37
CA LEU A 160 -7.41 -4.41 1.61
C LEU A 160 -5.93 -4.26 1.31
N ARG A 161 -5.58 -3.15 0.67
CA ARG A 161 -4.22 -2.63 0.55
C ARG A 161 -4.17 -1.19 1.00
N PHE A 162 -3.01 -0.73 1.42
CA PHE A 162 -2.85 0.60 1.99
C PHE A 162 -1.84 1.40 1.19
N ARG A 163 -2.25 2.61 0.79
CA ARG A 163 -1.35 3.63 0.27
C ARG A 163 -1.25 4.74 1.31
N VAL A 164 -0.02 5.15 1.60
CA VAL A 164 0.25 6.22 2.56
C VAL A 164 1.03 7.34 1.90
N THR A 165 0.77 8.57 2.31
CA THR A 165 1.58 9.74 1.92
C THR A 165 2.17 10.35 3.18
N LEU A 166 3.49 10.49 3.20
CA LEU A 166 4.24 11.00 4.35
C LEU A 166 4.93 12.32 4.00
N PRO A 167 4.86 13.35 4.86
CA PRO A 167 5.58 14.61 4.64
C PRO A 167 7.07 14.54 4.89
N GLU A 168 7.46 13.66 5.79
CA GLU A 168 8.81 13.54 6.30
C GLU A 168 9.13 12.07 6.58
N ARG A 169 10.41 11.78 6.81
CA ARG A 169 10.86 10.44 7.17
C ARG A 169 10.32 10.06 8.55
N GLY A 170 9.82 8.86 8.70
CA GLY A 170 9.31 8.38 9.99
C GLY A 170 8.82 6.94 9.95
N PHE A 171 8.32 6.46 11.08
CA PHE A 171 7.84 5.11 11.28
C PHE A 171 6.33 5.02 11.06
N VAL A 172 5.93 4.04 10.27
CA VAL A 172 4.52 3.77 9.93
C VAL A 172 4.05 2.48 10.56
N PHE A 173 2.86 2.53 11.15
CA PHE A 173 2.12 1.38 11.66
C PHE A 173 0.65 1.52 11.28
N ILE A 174 0.00 0.44 10.84
CA ILE A 174 -1.45 0.43 10.56
C ILE A 174 -2.10 -0.64 11.41
N ALA A 175 -3.13 -0.25 12.13
CA ALA A 175 -3.90 -1.13 12.99
C ALA A 175 -5.40 -0.98 12.74
N ASN A 176 -6.13 -2.06 12.97
CA ASN A 176 -7.58 -2.08 13.02
C ASN A 176 -8.05 -2.24 14.47
N GLN A 177 -9.17 -1.61 14.80
CA GLN A 177 -9.89 -1.83 16.04
C GLN A 177 -11.36 -2.10 15.73
N ASP A 178 -11.92 -3.18 16.26
CA ASP A 178 -13.34 -3.53 16.08
C ASP A 178 -14.24 -2.90 17.17
N GLY A 179 -15.56 -3.01 17.01
CA GLY A 179 -16.52 -2.47 17.97
C GLY A 179 -16.43 -3.04 19.39
N ALA A 180 -15.69 -4.13 19.60
CA ALA A 180 -15.40 -4.69 20.92
C ALA A 180 -14.03 -4.23 21.47
N GLY A 181 -13.33 -3.35 20.74
CA GLY A 181 -12.00 -2.86 21.09
C GLY A 181 -10.87 -3.83 20.73
N ARG A 182 -11.15 -4.92 20.00
CA ARG A 182 -10.13 -5.90 19.61
C ARG A 182 -9.16 -5.27 18.62
N PHE A 183 -7.88 -5.40 18.92
CA PHE A 183 -6.80 -4.91 18.09
C PHE A 183 -6.36 -5.96 17.06
N THR A 184 -6.15 -5.52 15.82
CA THR A 184 -5.52 -6.32 14.76
C THR A 184 -4.47 -5.49 14.03
N ARG A 185 -3.23 -5.95 13.99
CA ARG A 185 -2.16 -5.31 13.20
C ARG A 185 -2.37 -5.59 11.70
N TYR A 186 -2.43 -4.52 10.90
CA TYR A 186 -2.51 -4.60 9.44
C TYR A 186 -1.16 -4.30 8.76
N PHE A 187 -0.34 -3.43 9.35
CA PHE A 187 1.02 -3.15 8.88
C PHE A 187 1.94 -2.80 10.06
N PRO A 188 3.19 -3.31 10.14
CA PRO A 188 3.89 -4.18 9.18
C PRO A 188 3.20 -5.53 8.98
N ALA A 189 3.57 -6.31 7.95
CA ALA A 189 3.07 -7.69 7.79
C ALA A 189 3.83 -8.68 8.71
N SER A 190 5.14 -8.48 8.87
CA SER A 190 6.02 -9.26 9.73
C SER A 190 6.75 -8.37 10.74
N GLY A 191 6.98 -8.89 11.94
CA GLY A 191 7.59 -8.14 13.04
C GLY A 191 6.56 -7.32 13.83
N SER A 192 7.01 -6.75 14.93
CA SER A 192 6.19 -6.03 15.91
C SER A 192 6.51 -4.54 16.01
N ARG A 193 7.34 -4.01 15.10
CA ARG A 193 7.80 -2.62 15.11
C ARG A 193 7.39 -1.91 13.84
N GLY A 194 6.98 -0.65 13.94
CA GLY A 194 6.68 0.22 12.81
C GLY A 194 7.85 0.27 11.82
N VAL A 195 7.53 0.46 10.54
CA VAL A 195 8.53 0.43 9.46
C VAL A 195 8.96 1.85 9.13
N PRO A 196 10.27 2.15 9.10
CA PRO A 196 10.74 3.45 8.65
C PRO A 196 10.49 3.60 7.15
N LEU A 197 9.86 4.70 6.76
CA LEU A 197 9.61 5.08 5.38
C LEU A 197 10.12 6.49 5.13
N GLU A 198 10.61 6.70 3.91
CA GLU A 198 11.04 8.02 3.42
C GLU A 198 9.84 8.91 3.07
N PRO A 199 10.01 10.23 2.93
CA PRO A 199 8.93 11.12 2.50
C PRO A 199 8.36 10.72 1.12
N GLY A 200 7.07 10.95 0.91
CA GLY A 200 6.40 10.68 -0.37
C GLY A 200 5.26 9.67 -0.27
N GLU A 201 4.83 9.16 -1.42
CA GLU A 201 3.74 8.19 -1.54
C GLU A 201 4.27 6.76 -1.60
N HIS A 202 3.69 5.88 -0.78
CA HIS A 202 4.08 4.48 -0.68
C HIS A 202 2.86 3.57 -0.76
N LEU A 203 2.86 2.63 -1.70
CA LEU A 203 1.98 1.47 -1.64
C LEU A 203 2.62 0.43 -0.72
N LEU A 204 2.01 0.19 0.43
CA LEU A 204 2.58 -0.72 1.42
C LEU A 204 2.54 -2.18 0.93
N PRO A 205 3.59 -2.97 1.19
CA PRO A 205 3.62 -4.36 0.81
C PRO A 205 2.60 -5.19 1.60
N GLY A 206 2.06 -6.22 0.95
CA GLY A 206 1.07 -7.11 1.53
C GLY A 206 -0.37 -6.66 1.29
N GLY A 207 -1.29 -7.25 2.07
CA GLY A 207 -2.71 -6.93 2.06
C GLY A 207 -3.42 -7.75 3.14
N VAL A 208 -4.58 -7.27 3.56
CA VAL A 208 -5.39 -7.92 4.60
C VAL A 208 -6.67 -8.42 3.95
N VAL A 209 -6.94 -9.73 4.05
CA VAL A 209 -8.23 -10.29 3.63
C VAL A 209 -9.19 -10.18 4.79
N LEU A 210 -10.34 -9.56 4.56
CA LEU A 210 -11.35 -9.39 5.59
C LEU A 210 -12.00 -10.72 5.95
N ASP A 211 -12.14 -10.93 7.26
CA ASP A 211 -12.87 -12.04 7.86
C ASP A 211 -14.40 -11.81 7.76
N ASP A 212 -15.16 -12.76 8.29
CA ASP A 212 -16.61 -12.73 8.35
C ASP A 212 -17.16 -11.91 9.54
N TRP A 213 -16.28 -11.22 10.28
CA TRP A 213 -16.69 -10.37 11.39
C TRP A 213 -17.61 -9.24 10.90
N ARG A 214 -18.59 -8.89 11.74
CA ARG A 214 -19.62 -7.90 11.41
C ARG A 214 -19.64 -6.79 12.44
N GLY A 215 -19.76 -5.56 11.96
CA GLY A 215 -19.86 -4.38 12.78
C GLY A 215 -19.02 -3.24 12.24
N GLU A 216 -18.87 -2.23 13.06
CA GLU A 216 -18.03 -1.07 12.77
C GLU A 216 -16.58 -1.35 13.15
N GLU A 217 -15.66 -0.90 12.30
CA GLU A 217 -14.23 -0.97 12.59
C GLU A 217 -13.57 0.37 12.28
N ARG A 218 -12.42 0.57 12.92
CA ARG A 218 -11.55 1.73 12.75
C ARG A 218 -10.18 1.27 12.28
N ILE A 219 -9.81 1.65 11.06
CA ILE A 219 -8.45 1.49 10.54
C ILE A 219 -7.68 2.77 10.85
N THR A 220 -6.60 2.67 11.62
CA THR A 220 -5.76 3.80 12.01
C THR A 220 -4.36 3.65 11.42
N LEU A 221 -3.94 4.65 10.64
CA LEU A 221 -2.54 4.91 10.32
C LEU A 221 -1.91 5.70 11.45
N LEU A 222 -0.79 5.21 11.97
CA LEU A 222 0.06 5.87 12.95
C LEU A 222 1.39 6.23 12.29
N PHE A 223 1.79 7.49 12.42
CA PHE A 223 3.04 8.02 11.90
C PHE A 223 3.81 8.72 13.02
N SER A 224 5.05 8.29 13.27
CA SER A 224 5.88 8.87 14.33
C SER A 224 7.32 9.11 13.86
N PRO A 225 8.01 10.16 14.33
CA PRO A 225 9.45 10.31 14.09
C PRO A 225 10.29 9.19 14.74
N GLY A 226 9.78 8.57 15.80
CA GLY A 226 10.44 7.48 16.53
C GLY A 226 9.81 6.10 16.26
N PRO A 227 10.51 5.00 16.62
CA PRO A 227 9.97 3.65 16.48
C PRO A 227 8.65 3.46 17.22
N LEU A 228 7.71 2.75 16.59
CA LEU A 228 6.44 2.35 17.19
C LEU A 228 6.46 0.86 17.50
N GLU A 229 6.29 0.46 18.76
CA GLU A 229 6.14 -0.96 19.13
C GLU A 229 4.67 -1.35 19.14
N GLU A 230 4.35 -2.54 18.64
CA GLU A 230 2.98 -3.08 18.57
C GLU A 230 2.31 -3.10 19.94
N ARG A 231 3.04 -3.46 21.00
CA ARG A 231 2.52 -3.48 22.37
C ARG A 231 2.10 -2.09 22.85
N ASP A 232 2.89 -1.08 22.52
CA ASP A 232 2.59 0.31 22.92
C ASP A 232 1.42 0.86 22.10
N VAL A 233 1.38 0.53 20.81
CA VAL A 233 0.28 0.88 19.91
C VAL A 233 -1.03 0.26 20.39
N GLU A 234 -1.04 -1.04 20.65
CA GLU A 234 -2.22 -1.76 21.14
C GLU A 234 -2.71 -1.16 22.47
N ALA A 235 -1.79 -0.97 23.44
CA ALA A 235 -2.14 -0.41 24.74
C ALA A 235 -2.69 1.01 24.62
N ALA A 236 -2.13 1.84 23.73
CA ALA A 236 -2.60 3.21 23.51
C ALA A 236 -3.99 3.24 22.87
N LEU A 237 -4.22 2.46 21.81
CA LEU A 237 -5.53 2.39 21.15
C LEU A 237 -6.61 1.78 22.06
N ARG A 238 -6.26 0.79 22.89
CA ARG A 238 -7.18 0.25 23.90
C ARG A 238 -7.58 1.31 24.93
N ARG A 239 -6.61 2.05 25.48
CA ARG A 239 -6.91 3.13 26.42
C ARG A 239 -7.73 4.24 25.78
N ALA A 240 -7.46 4.58 24.51
CA ALA A 240 -8.23 5.60 23.79
C ALA A 240 -9.68 5.15 23.57
N PHE A 241 -9.89 3.90 23.20
CA PHE A 241 -11.21 3.28 23.09
C PHE A 241 -11.98 3.31 24.41
N GLU A 242 -11.34 2.88 25.51
CA GLU A 242 -11.94 2.87 26.84
C GLU A 242 -12.32 4.28 27.31
N ARG A 243 -11.45 5.27 27.10
CA ARG A 243 -11.73 6.69 27.44
C ARG A 243 -12.89 7.26 26.64
N ALA A 244 -13.00 6.91 25.36
CA ALA A 244 -14.05 7.41 24.47
C ALA A 244 -15.37 6.62 24.58
N GLY A 245 -15.34 5.43 25.20
CA GLY A 245 -16.48 4.52 25.24
C GLY A 245 -16.80 3.88 23.88
N GLY A 246 -15.84 3.84 22.94
CA GLY A 246 -16.06 3.33 21.58
C GLY A 246 -14.96 3.69 20.59
N LEU A 247 -15.24 3.51 19.29
CA LEU A 247 -14.26 3.65 18.19
C LEU A 247 -13.93 5.11 17.81
N HIS A 248 -14.78 6.06 18.20
CA HIS A 248 -14.66 7.46 17.77
C HIS A 248 -13.83 8.28 18.75
N PHE A 249 -12.52 8.32 18.51
CA PHE A 249 -11.57 9.18 19.21
C PHE A 249 -10.55 9.81 18.24
N GLU A 250 -10.11 11.03 18.53
CA GLU A 250 -9.06 11.69 17.74
C GLU A 250 -7.66 11.41 18.31
N ASP A 251 -7.52 11.54 19.62
CA ASP A 251 -6.24 11.37 20.30
C ASP A 251 -5.99 9.91 20.70
N THR A 252 -4.93 9.33 20.11
CA THR A 252 -4.45 7.99 20.43
C THR A 252 -3.57 7.96 21.68
N GLY A 253 -3.01 9.10 22.10
CA GLY A 253 -1.99 9.19 23.15
C GLY A 253 -0.59 8.70 22.72
N LEU A 254 -0.38 8.46 21.42
CA LEU A 254 0.92 8.12 20.85
C LEU A 254 1.60 9.36 20.29
N PRO A 255 2.95 9.43 20.32
CA PRO A 255 3.67 10.53 19.70
C PRO A 255 3.52 10.50 18.18
N GLY A 256 3.26 11.66 17.58
CA GLY A 256 3.20 11.84 16.13
C GLY A 256 1.81 12.19 15.62
N GLN A 257 1.51 11.75 14.39
CA GLN A 257 0.25 12.00 13.71
C GLN A 257 -0.51 10.68 13.52
N SER A 258 -1.84 10.74 13.59
CA SER A 258 -2.70 9.60 13.26
C SER A 258 -3.80 10.00 12.29
N VAL A 259 -4.17 9.08 11.41
CA VAL A 259 -5.28 9.23 10.46
C VAL A 259 -6.13 7.98 10.54
N ALA A 260 -7.43 8.14 10.75
CA ALA A 260 -8.37 7.03 10.86
C ALA A 260 -9.38 7.02 9.72
N HIS A 261 -9.74 5.82 9.28
CA HIS A 261 -10.89 5.54 8.43
C HIS A 261 -11.84 4.64 9.18
N PHE A 262 -13.13 4.91 9.07
CA PHE A 262 -14.20 4.11 9.64
C PHE A 262 -14.92 3.36 8.54
N HIS A 263 -15.25 2.12 8.81
CA HIS A 263 -16.08 1.34 7.90
C HIS A 263 -16.96 0.38 8.66
N ARG A 264 -18.02 -0.07 7.99
CA ARG A 264 -18.90 -1.12 8.49
C ARG A 264 -18.75 -2.36 7.62
N LYS A 265 -18.44 -3.49 8.24
CA LYS A 265 -18.54 -4.80 7.58
C LYS A 265 -20.01 -5.22 7.57
N GLY A 266 -20.55 -5.41 6.38
CA GLY A 266 -21.97 -5.73 6.16
C GLY A 266 -22.17 -6.95 5.27
N THR A 267 -23.40 -7.47 5.25
CA THR A 267 -23.84 -8.41 4.21
C THR A 267 -24.33 -7.64 2.99
N ARG A 268 -24.14 -8.21 1.80
CA ARG A 268 -24.74 -7.71 0.55
C ARG A 268 -26.26 -7.55 0.68
#